data_AF-A0A3D0P1J9-F1
#
_entry.id   AF-A0A3D0P1J9-F1
#
_cell.length_a   1.000
_cell.length_b   1.000
_cell.length_c   1.000
_cell.angle_alpha   90.00
_cell.angle_beta   90.00
_cell.angle_gamma   90.00
#
_symmetry.space_group_name_H-M   'P 1'
#
loop_
_entity.id
_entity.type
_entity.pdbx_description
1 polymer ?
#
loop_
_entity_poly.entity_id
_entity_poly.type
_entity_poly.pdbx_seq_one_letter_code
_entity_poly.pdbx_strand_id
1 'polypeptide(L)'
;MQSRSFILFALVSLVAACNTDRAVRLPRTSEAPATVLWAWERNEDLRFIDPATTGVAFLAMTLTLEADSVRREPRRQPLFVPEGTYLTAVIRIETVKQTERRPALSDGQIAEIVVLTRSALERPNVRGIQIDFDAALSERPFYRKLMKELRSGLPAGTPLTMTALASWCVGDRWLQ
;
A
#
# COMPACT_ATOMS: atom_id res chain seq x y z
N MET A 1 12.09 74.60 -24.29
CA MET A 1 12.97 73.88 -23.35
C MET A 1 12.09 73.19 -22.31
N GLN A 2 12.06 71.85 -22.32
CA GLN A 2 11.71 70.89 -21.24
C GLN A 2 10.41 71.10 -20.44
N SER A 3 9.36 70.31 -20.66
CA SER A 3 9.09 68.96 -20.09
C SER A 3 8.45 69.00 -18.70
N ARG A 4 7.28 68.37 -18.56
CA ARG A 4 6.95 67.35 -17.53
C ARG A 4 5.49 66.92 -17.64
N SER A 5 5.24 65.85 -18.39
CA SER A 5 4.02 65.02 -18.21
C SER A 5 4.29 64.03 -17.08
N PHE A 6 3.48 64.08 -16.02
CA PHE A 6 3.48 63.07 -14.97
C PHE A 6 2.69 61.86 -15.48
N ILE A 7 3.38 60.76 -15.77
CA ILE A 7 2.74 59.46 -16.00
C ILE A 7 2.49 58.84 -14.63
N LEU A 8 1.21 58.69 -14.29
CA LEU A 8 0.73 57.98 -13.12
C LEU A 8 0.97 56.47 -13.34
N PHE A 9 1.90 55.86 -12.60
CA PHE A 9 2.05 54.40 -12.58
C PHE A 9 0.87 53.80 -11.79
N ALA A 10 -0.12 53.24 -12.49
CA ALA A 10 -1.14 52.40 -11.88
C ALA A 10 -0.52 51.04 -11.52
N LEU A 11 -0.37 50.79 -10.21
CA LEU A 11 0.05 49.50 -9.67
C LEU A 11 -1.12 48.51 -9.84
N VAL A 12 -1.04 47.65 -10.85
CA VAL A 12 -1.99 46.53 -11.01
C VAL A 12 -1.58 45.45 -10.00
N SER A 13 -2.33 45.36 -8.90
CA SER A 13 -2.19 44.28 -7.93
C SER A 13 -2.63 42.96 -8.57
N LEU A 14 -1.67 42.10 -8.91
CA LEU A 14 -1.92 40.69 -9.21
C LEU A 14 -2.53 40.03 -7.97
N VAL A 15 -3.84 39.79 -8.00
CA VAL A 15 -4.48 38.86 -7.07
C VAL A 15 -4.05 37.46 -7.50
N ALA A 16 -2.99 36.96 -6.87
CA ALA A 16 -2.61 35.56 -6.95
C ALA A 16 -3.75 34.72 -6.36
N ALA A 17 -4.60 34.17 -7.24
CA ALA A 17 -5.51 33.09 -6.90
C ALA A 17 -4.65 31.91 -6.44
N CYS A 18 -4.46 31.77 -5.13
CA CYS A 18 -3.99 30.53 -4.54
C CYS A 18 -5.09 29.50 -4.80
N ASN A 19 -4.94 28.74 -5.88
CA ASN A 19 -5.57 27.43 -6.01
C ASN A 19 -5.25 26.68 -4.72
N THR A 20 -6.27 26.48 -3.90
CA THR A 20 -6.22 25.49 -2.84
C THR A 20 -6.22 24.15 -3.53
N ASP A 21 -5.03 23.69 -3.91
CA ASP A 21 -4.79 22.27 -4.04
C ASP A 21 -5.28 21.66 -2.72
N ARG A 22 -6.41 20.94 -2.78
CA ARG A 22 -6.74 19.96 -1.76
C ARG A 22 -5.62 18.95 -1.82
N ALA A 23 -4.53 19.24 -1.11
CA ALA A 23 -3.54 18.27 -0.75
C ALA A 23 -4.31 17.16 -0.05
N VAL A 24 -4.51 16.05 -0.74
CA VAL A 24 -5.03 14.82 -0.16
C VAL A 24 -4.08 14.53 0.99
N ARG A 25 -4.53 14.81 2.21
CA ARG A 25 -3.75 14.57 3.41
C ARG A 25 -3.67 13.06 3.54
N LEU A 26 -2.56 12.48 3.09
CA LEU A 26 -2.38 11.04 3.10
C LEU A 26 -2.21 10.59 4.57
N PRO A 27 -3.01 9.61 5.03
CA PRO A 27 -3.00 9.15 6.41
C PRO A 27 -1.59 8.73 6.82
N ARG A 28 -1.11 9.19 7.97
CA ARG A 28 0.07 8.57 8.62
C ARG A 28 -0.36 7.23 9.24
N THR A 29 0.60 6.36 9.59
CA THR A 29 0.34 5.13 10.37
C THR A 29 -0.47 5.38 11.65
N SER A 30 -0.46 6.61 12.17
CA SER A 30 -1.25 7.05 13.32
C SER A 30 -2.76 7.20 13.08
N GLU A 31 -3.26 7.08 11.84
CA GLU A 31 -4.69 7.18 11.51
C GLU A 31 -5.37 5.81 11.38
N ALA A 32 -4.62 4.71 11.42
CA ALA A 32 -5.22 3.38 11.44
C ALA A 32 -5.99 3.16 12.77
N PRO A 33 -7.21 2.59 12.74
CA PRO A 33 -7.94 2.25 13.95
C PRO A 33 -7.15 1.30 14.85
N ALA A 34 -7.33 1.43 16.16
CA ALA A 34 -6.64 0.58 17.14
C ALA A 34 -7.03 -0.90 17.01
N THR A 35 -8.27 -1.16 16.57
CA THR A 35 -8.78 -2.51 16.29
C THR A 35 -8.88 -2.71 14.79
N VAL A 36 -8.22 -3.74 14.27
CA VAL A 36 -8.30 -4.13 12.86
C VAL A 36 -8.70 -5.60 12.77
N LEU A 37 -9.85 -5.88 12.15
CA LEU A 37 -10.28 -7.25 11.88
C LEU A 37 -9.61 -7.80 10.62
N TRP A 38 -9.29 -9.09 10.61
CA TRP A 38 -8.64 -9.74 9.47
C TRP A 38 -9.64 -10.58 8.67
N ALA A 39 -9.83 -10.25 7.40
CA ALA A 39 -10.81 -10.87 6.51
C ALA A 39 -10.11 -11.67 5.39
N TRP A 40 -10.08 -13.00 5.53
CA TRP A 40 -9.42 -13.90 4.57
C TRP A 40 -10.30 -14.23 3.35
N GLU A 41 -9.89 -15.18 2.51
CA GLU A 41 -10.61 -15.65 1.31
C GLU A 41 -11.90 -16.43 1.67
N ARG A 42 -12.91 -15.70 2.16
CA ARG A 42 -14.23 -16.20 2.59
C ARG A 42 -15.26 -15.09 2.48
N ASN A 43 -16.53 -15.46 2.34
CA ASN A 43 -17.63 -14.49 2.42
C ASN A 43 -17.66 -13.91 3.85
N GLU A 44 -17.41 -12.61 3.96
CA GLU A 44 -17.36 -11.91 5.25
C GLU A 44 -18.38 -10.78 5.26
N ASP A 45 -19.29 -10.82 6.24
CA ASP A 45 -20.23 -9.74 6.52
C ASP A 45 -19.87 -9.08 7.84
N LEU A 46 -19.14 -7.96 7.73
CA LEU A 46 -18.66 -7.15 8.84
C LEU A 46 -19.46 -5.87 8.99
N ARG A 47 -20.69 -5.78 8.44
CA ARG A 47 -21.54 -4.57 8.56
C ARG A 47 -21.96 -4.24 10.01
N PHE A 48 -21.68 -5.13 10.95
CA PHE A 48 -21.93 -4.94 12.38
C PHE A 48 -20.86 -4.07 13.08
N ILE A 49 -19.70 -3.83 12.46
CA ILE A 49 -18.62 -3.06 13.10
C ILE A 49 -18.92 -1.55 13.10
N ASP A 50 -18.31 -0.82 14.04
CA ASP A 50 -18.27 0.65 14.00
C ASP A 50 -17.03 1.11 13.21
N PRO A 51 -17.19 1.75 12.03
CA PRO A 51 -16.07 2.16 11.18
C PRO A 51 -15.24 3.31 11.80
N ALA A 52 -15.74 4.00 12.83
CA ALA A 52 -14.98 5.05 13.52
C ALA A 52 -13.90 4.48 14.45
N THR A 53 -14.07 3.24 14.90
CA THR A 53 -13.19 2.59 15.89
C THR A 53 -12.55 1.29 15.39
N THR A 54 -13.09 0.71 14.32
CA THR A 54 -12.65 -0.59 13.78
C THR A 54 -12.34 -0.51 12.29
N GLY A 55 -11.12 -0.93 11.92
CA GLY A 55 -10.70 -1.12 10.53
C GLY A 55 -10.78 -2.59 10.10
N VAL A 56 -10.57 -2.83 8.80
CA VAL A 56 -10.49 -4.19 8.26
C VAL A 56 -9.27 -4.33 7.36
N ALA A 57 -8.42 -5.30 7.67
CA ALA A 57 -7.38 -5.77 6.77
C ALA A 57 -7.91 -7.00 6.03
N PHE A 58 -8.01 -6.91 4.71
CA PHE A 58 -8.63 -7.95 3.89
C PHE A 58 -7.65 -8.48 2.85
N LEU A 59 -7.70 -9.78 2.56
CA LEU A 59 -6.96 -10.35 1.43
C LEU A 59 -7.48 -9.71 0.15
N ALA A 60 -6.64 -8.91 -0.52
CA ALA A 60 -6.96 -8.27 -1.79
C ALA A 60 -6.54 -9.14 -2.97
N MET A 61 -5.37 -9.79 -2.88
CA MET A 61 -4.89 -10.75 -3.85
C MET A 61 -3.77 -11.63 -3.27
N THR A 62 -3.59 -12.79 -3.89
CA THR A 62 -2.40 -13.64 -3.75
C THR A 62 -1.53 -13.49 -5.00
N LEU A 63 -0.23 -13.34 -4.81
CA LEU A 63 0.80 -13.31 -5.84
C LEU A 63 1.69 -14.54 -5.66
N THR A 64 1.54 -15.54 -6.55
CA THR A 64 2.40 -16.72 -6.55
C THR A 64 3.61 -16.49 -7.45
N LEU A 65 4.81 -16.58 -6.89
CA LEU A 65 6.07 -16.48 -7.63
C LEU A 65 6.50 -17.86 -8.13
N GLU A 66 6.78 -17.95 -9.41
CA GLU A 66 7.14 -19.20 -10.08
C GLU A 66 8.07 -18.93 -11.27
N ALA A 67 9.23 -19.60 -11.32
CA ALA A 67 10.30 -19.28 -12.26
C ALA A 67 10.49 -17.74 -12.32
N ASP A 68 10.38 -17.13 -13.50
CA ASP A 68 10.49 -15.67 -13.69
C ASP A 68 9.14 -14.92 -13.64
N SER A 69 8.04 -15.60 -13.34
CA SER A 69 6.69 -15.04 -13.42
C SER A 69 6.08 -14.70 -12.07
N VAL A 70 5.10 -13.78 -12.07
CA VAL A 70 4.22 -13.49 -10.94
C VAL A 70 2.78 -13.80 -11.34
N ARG A 71 2.20 -14.84 -10.78
CA ARG A 71 0.81 -15.22 -11.03
C ARG A 71 -0.12 -14.53 -10.03
N ARG A 72 -0.99 -13.65 -10.52
CA ARG A 72 -1.96 -12.91 -9.71
C ARG A 72 -3.29 -13.65 -9.57
N GLU A 73 -3.77 -13.76 -8.35
CA GLU A 73 -5.09 -14.25 -8.01
C GLU A 73 -5.82 -13.21 -7.14
N PRO A 74 -6.76 -12.42 -7.69
CA PRO A 74 -7.53 -11.48 -6.88
C PRO A 74 -8.47 -12.24 -5.93
N ARG A 75 -8.83 -11.59 -4.82
CA ARG A 75 -9.90 -12.04 -3.94
C ARG A 75 -11.18 -12.33 -4.75
N ARG A 76 -11.78 -13.49 -4.54
CA ARG A 76 -13.00 -13.96 -5.23
C ARG A 76 -14.23 -13.97 -4.32
N GLN A 77 -14.02 -13.87 -3.01
CA GLN A 77 -15.09 -13.84 -2.03
C GLN A 77 -15.55 -12.41 -1.73
N PRO A 78 -16.85 -12.17 -1.51
CA PRO A 78 -17.33 -10.86 -1.14
C PRO A 78 -16.82 -10.43 0.25
N LEU A 79 -16.83 -9.12 0.47
CA LEU A 79 -16.53 -8.48 1.74
C LEU A 79 -17.53 -7.34 1.91
N PHE A 80 -18.40 -7.44 2.90
CA PHE A 80 -19.36 -6.41 3.26
C PHE A 80 -18.87 -5.66 4.49
N VAL A 81 -18.70 -4.35 4.36
CA VAL A 81 -18.26 -3.46 5.44
C VAL A 81 -19.12 -2.20 5.42
N PRO A 82 -19.27 -1.49 6.55
CA PRO A 82 -19.89 -0.17 6.56
C PRO A 82 -19.14 0.81 5.65
N GLU A 83 -19.84 1.81 5.12
CA GLU A 83 -19.20 2.90 4.39
C GLU A 83 -18.20 3.64 5.28
N GLY A 84 -17.10 4.11 4.70
CA GLY A 84 -16.04 4.82 5.44
C GLY A 84 -15.11 3.93 6.26
N THR A 85 -15.33 2.61 6.31
CA THR A 85 -14.42 1.66 6.98
C THR A 85 -12.99 1.83 6.47
N TYR A 86 -12.04 1.99 7.38
CA TYR A 86 -10.62 2.00 7.04
C TYR A 86 -10.20 0.62 6.54
N LEU A 87 -9.80 0.52 5.27
CA LEU A 87 -9.37 -0.75 4.69
C LEU A 87 -7.85 -0.81 4.49
N THR A 88 -7.25 -1.91 4.92
CA THR A 88 -5.88 -2.30 4.57
C THR A 88 -5.94 -3.44 3.57
N ALA A 89 -5.39 -3.24 2.37
CA ALA A 89 -5.29 -4.31 1.39
C ALA A 89 -4.10 -5.22 1.74
N VAL A 90 -4.40 -6.49 2.03
CA VAL A 90 -3.39 -7.52 2.28
C VAL A 90 -3.03 -8.16 0.95
N ILE A 91 -1.74 -8.13 0.61
CA ILE A 91 -1.17 -8.80 -0.54
C ILE A 91 -0.41 -10.02 -0.03
N ARG A 92 -0.95 -11.21 -0.27
CA ARG A 92 -0.26 -12.44 0.06
C ARG A 92 0.75 -12.78 -1.01
N ILE A 93 1.97 -13.12 -0.62
CA ILE A 93 2.99 -13.62 -1.53
C ILE A 93 3.24 -15.08 -1.19
N GLU A 94 3.22 -15.94 -2.20
CA GLU A 94 3.56 -17.35 -2.09
C GLU A 94 4.66 -17.69 -3.08
N THR A 95 5.49 -18.69 -2.76
CA THR A 95 6.51 -19.20 -3.68
C THR A 95 6.27 -20.67 -3.96
N VAL A 96 6.32 -21.04 -5.25
CA VAL A 96 6.26 -22.44 -5.67
C VAL A 96 7.48 -23.17 -5.12
N LYS A 97 7.25 -24.31 -4.46
CA LYS A 97 8.29 -25.05 -3.73
C LYS A 97 8.92 -26.18 -4.55
N GLN A 98 8.28 -26.61 -5.65
CA GLN A 98 8.80 -27.60 -6.58
C GLN A 98 10.09 -27.12 -7.22
N THR A 99 11.15 -27.95 -7.16
CA THR A 99 12.52 -27.59 -7.57
C THR A 99 12.59 -26.97 -8.97
N GLU A 100 11.98 -27.61 -9.97
CA GLU A 100 12.01 -27.18 -11.38
C GLU A 100 11.27 -25.85 -11.64
N ARG A 101 10.45 -25.41 -10.69
CA ARG A 101 9.56 -24.23 -10.81
C ARG A 101 9.82 -23.21 -9.72
N ARG A 102 10.94 -23.33 -8.99
CA ARG A 102 11.29 -22.36 -7.96
C ARG A 102 11.38 -20.95 -8.55
N PRO A 103 10.97 -19.92 -7.81
CA PRO A 103 11.07 -18.56 -8.29
C PRO A 103 12.53 -18.14 -8.45
N ALA A 104 12.79 -17.35 -9.49
CA ALA A 104 14.08 -16.72 -9.73
C ALA A 104 14.40 -15.63 -8.69
N LEU A 105 13.36 -15.08 -8.04
CA LEU A 105 13.47 -13.96 -7.10
C LEU A 105 14.17 -12.76 -7.75
N SER A 106 13.73 -12.45 -8.98
CA SER A 106 14.38 -11.47 -9.85
C SER A 106 13.85 -10.04 -9.65
N ASP A 107 14.60 -9.08 -10.18
CA ASP A 107 14.18 -7.67 -10.19
C ASP A 107 12.92 -7.45 -11.04
N GLY A 108 12.73 -8.26 -12.08
CA GLY A 108 11.50 -8.27 -12.88
C GLY A 108 10.28 -8.64 -12.05
N GLN A 109 10.39 -9.69 -11.22
CA GLN A 109 9.31 -10.07 -10.30
C GLN A 109 9.05 -8.99 -9.25
N ILE A 110 10.08 -8.33 -8.72
CA ILE A 110 9.90 -7.20 -7.80
C ILE A 110 9.12 -6.07 -8.47
N ALA A 111 9.50 -5.67 -9.69
CA ALA A 111 8.83 -4.61 -10.43
C ALA A 111 7.35 -4.95 -10.66
N GLU A 112 7.04 -6.19 -11.04
CA GLU A 112 5.67 -6.65 -11.24
C GLU A 112 4.86 -6.64 -9.93
N ILE A 113 5.42 -7.15 -8.83
CA ILE A 113 4.77 -7.11 -7.51
C ILE A 113 4.47 -5.67 -7.09
N VAL A 114 5.40 -4.73 -7.32
CA VAL A 114 5.20 -3.31 -6.99
C VAL A 114 4.03 -2.73 -7.77
N VAL A 115 3.94 -2.99 -9.08
CA VAL A 115 2.82 -2.53 -9.92
C VAL A 115 1.49 -3.11 -9.41
N LEU A 116 1.44 -4.43 -9.21
CA LEU A 116 0.22 -5.12 -8.76
C LEU A 116 -0.22 -4.65 -7.35
N THR A 117 0.73 -4.46 -6.44
CA THR A 117 0.46 -3.97 -5.09
C THR A 117 -0.10 -2.54 -5.10
N ARG A 118 0.46 -1.65 -5.93
CA ARG A 118 -0.04 -0.28 -6.07
C ARG A 118 -1.47 -0.23 -6.59
N SER A 119 -1.86 -1.14 -7.49
CA SER A 119 -3.23 -1.21 -8.00
C SER A 119 -4.28 -1.46 -6.90
N ALA A 120 -3.87 -2.04 -5.77
CA ALA A 120 -4.80 -2.26 -4.64
C ALA A 120 -5.29 -0.95 -4.01
N LEU A 121 -4.53 0.14 -4.15
CA LEU A 121 -4.93 1.47 -3.66
C LEU A 121 -6.04 2.13 -4.50
N GLU A 122 -6.31 1.62 -5.69
CA GLU A 122 -7.38 2.13 -6.56
C GLU A 122 -8.77 1.77 -6.04
N ARG A 123 -8.86 0.80 -5.11
CA ARG A 123 -10.12 0.40 -4.49
C ARG A 123 -10.59 1.48 -3.51
N PRO A 124 -11.88 1.85 -3.52
CA PRO A 124 -12.44 2.79 -2.55
C PRO A 124 -12.11 2.38 -1.11
N ASN A 125 -11.81 3.39 -0.28
CA ASN A 125 -11.52 3.24 1.14
C ASN A 125 -10.30 2.40 1.52
N VAL A 126 -9.53 1.88 0.55
CA VAL A 126 -8.19 1.37 0.84
C VAL A 126 -7.30 2.55 1.24
N ARG A 127 -6.70 2.45 2.42
CA ARG A 127 -5.84 3.47 3.02
C ARG A 127 -4.43 2.96 3.29
N GLY A 128 -4.23 1.65 3.36
CA GLY A 128 -2.92 1.05 3.59
C GLY A 128 -2.73 -0.28 2.86
N ILE A 129 -1.47 -0.71 2.80
CA ILE A 129 -1.04 -1.99 2.24
C ILE A 129 -0.38 -2.81 3.35
N GLN A 130 -0.68 -4.10 3.39
CA GLN A 130 0.05 -5.07 4.19
C GLN A 130 0.58 -6.18 3.29
N ILE A 131 1.87 -6.49 3.41
CA ILE A 131 2.45 -7.67 2.75
C ILE A 131 2.37 -8.86 3.70
N ASP A 132 1.75 -9.95 3.24
CA ASP A 132 1.75 -11.22 3.95
C ASP A 132 2.66 -12.21 3.22
N PHE A 133 3.86 -12.44 3.76
CA PHE A 133 4.83 -13.33 3.14
C PHE A 133 5.65 -14.09 4.19
N ASP A 134 5.44 -15.40 4.28
CA ASP A 134 6.20 -16.31 5.15
C ASP A 134 7.56 -16.65 4.54
N ALA A 135 8.41 -15.64 4.34
CA ALA A 135 9.68 -15.75 3.64
C ALA A 135 10.64 -16.76 4.30
N ALA A 136 11.07 -17.75 3.54
CA ALA A 136 12.15 -18.64 3.92
C ALA A 136 13.49 -17.87 4.03
N LEU A 137 14.49 -18.46 4.68
CA LEU A 137 15.81 -17.83 4.86
C LEU A 137 16.42 -17.33 3.53
N SER A 138 16.33 -18.14 2.47
CA SER A 138 16.83 -17.80 1.14
C SER A 138 16.05 -16.69 0.43
N GLU A 139 14.82 -16.41 0.86
CA GLU A 139 13.92 -15.42 0.24
C GLU A 139 14.04 -14.03 0.89
N ARG A 140 14.74 -13.91 2.02
CA ARG A 140 14.86 -12.66 2.78
C ARG A 140 15.58 -11.52 2.06
N PRO A 141 16.70 -11.75 1.33
CA PRO A 141 17.34 -10.68 0.56
C PRO A 141 16.38 -10.08 -0.49
N PHE A 142 15.62 -10.96 -1.16
CA PHE A 142 14.56 -10.57 -2.08
C PHE A 142 13.46 -9.79 -1.35
N TYR A 143 12.95 -10.30 -0.23
CA TYR A 143 11.87 -9.66 0.49
C TYR A 143 12.27 -8.27 1.03
N ARG A 144 13.49 -8.11 1.54
CA ARG A 144 14.03 -6.82 1.98
C ARG A 144 14.11 -5.81 0.84
N LYS A 145 14.59 -6.25 -0.34
CA LYS A 145 14.62 -5.41 -1.55
C LYS A 145 13.21 -5.02 -1.98
N LEU A 146 12.29 -5.99 -2.03
CA LEU A 146 10.89 -5.76 -2.35
C LEU A 146 10.24 -4.72 -1.44
N MET A 147 10.41 -4.82 -0.11
CA MET A 147 9.84 -3.84 0.82
C MET A 147 10.39 -2.42 0.60
N LYS A 148 11.67 -2.30 0.23
CA LYS A 148 12.28 -1.01 -0.12
C LYS A 148 11.68 -0.44 -1.41
N GLU A 149 11.55 -1.25 -2.45
CA GLU A 149 10.97 -0.82 -3.73
C GLU A 149 9.48 -0.48 -3.60
N LEU A 150 8.72 -1.28 -2.82
CA LEU A 150 7.32 -0.96 -2.47
C LEU A 150 7.22 0.38 -1.76
N ARG A 151 8.07 0.62 -0.77
CA ARG A 151 8.05 1.91 -0.05
C ARG A 151 8.33 3.08 -0.99
N SER A 152 9.30 2.92 -1.89
CA SER A 152 9.67 3.94 -2.88
C SER A 152 8.56 4.19 -3.91
N GLY A 153 7.83 3.14 -4.31
CA GLY A 153 6.76 3.23 -5.32
C GLY A 153 5.41 3.68 -4.79
N LEU A 154 5.16 3.57 -3.47
CA LEU A 154 3.88 3.95 -2.85
C LEU A 154 3.84 5.45 -2.50
N PRO A 155 2.67 6.13 -2.63
CA PRO A 155 2.53 7.53 -2.24
C PRO A 155 3.03 7.78 -0.80
N ALA A 156 3.67 8.92 -0.59
CA ALA A 156 4.20 9.30 0.72
C ALA A 156 3.10 9.26 1.79
N GLY A 157 3.40 8.71 2.96
CA GLY A 157 2.42 8.56 4.05
C GLY A 157 1.61 7.27 4.01
N THR A 158 1.34 6.68 2.83
CA THR A 158 0.57 5.41 2.71
C THR A 158 1.11 4.36 3.70
N PRO A 159 0.34 3.91 4.69
CA PRO A 159 0.79 2.84 5.59
C PRO A 159 1.18 1.59 4.81
N LEU A 160 2.40 1.11 5.09
CA LEU A 160 2.95 -0.12 4.54
C LEU A 160 3.39 -0.98 5.72
N THR A 161 2.70 -2.09 5.94
CA THR A 161 2.98 -3.05 7.02
C THR A 161 3.35 -4.41 6.43
N MET A 162 3.81 -5.32 7.29
CA MET A 162 4.02 -6.72 6.95
C MET A 162 3.54 -7.61 8.09
N THR A 163 3.13 -8.84 7.76
CA THR A 163 3.08 -9.91 8.77
C THR A 163 4.49 -10.38 9.08
N ALA A 164 4.69 -10.92 10.28
CA ALA A 164 5.94 -11.50 10.70
C ALA A 164 5.68 -12.82 11.41
N LEU A 165 6.45 -13.85 11.07
CA LEU A 165 6.46 -15.10 11.82
C LEU A 165 6.94 -14.83 13.26
N ALA A 166 6.38 -15.53 14.24
CA ALA A 166 6.78 -15.37 15.64
C ALA A 166 8.30 -15.59 15.86
N SER A 167 8.91 -16.48 15.08
CA SER A 167 10.36 -16.73 15.12
C SER A 167 11.20 -15.50 14.76
N TRP A 168 10.71 -14.64 13.85
CA TRP A 168 11.41 -13.42 13.47
C TRP A 168 11.48 -12.41 14.63
N CYS A 169 10.48 -12.43 15.50
CA CYS A 169 10.39 -11.53 16.65
C CYS A 169 11.26 -11.98 17.85
N VAL A 170 11.41 -13.30 18.05
CA VAL A 170 11.97 -13.85 19.30
C VAL A 170 13.38 -14.46 19.15
N GLY A 171 13.91 -14.62 17.93
CA GLY A 171 15.26 -15.17 17.76
C GLY A 171 15.95 -14.95 16.41
N ASP A 172 15.20 -14.62 15.36
CA ASP A 172 15.71 -14.51 13.99
C ASP A 172 15.45 -13.11 13.41
N ARG A 173 16.16 -12.11 13.95
CA ARG A 173 15.92 -10.68 13.71
C ARG A 173 16.55 -10.17 12.42
N TRP A 174 16.16 -10.72 11.28
CA TRP A 174 16.70 -10.35 9.96
C TRP A 174 16.11 -9.04 9.38
N LEU A 175 15.10 -8.46 10.04
CA LEU A 175 14.41 -7.24 9.63
C LEU A 175 15.06 -5.93 10.15
N GLN A 176 16.22 -6.01 10.81
CA GLN A 176 16.96 -4.87 11.38
C GLN A 176 17.81 -4.13 10.34
#